data_AF-A0A959TS94-F1
#
_entry.id   AF-A0A959TS94-F1
#
_cell.length_a   1.000
_cell.length_b   1.000
_cell.length_c   1.000
_cell.angle_alpha   90.00
_cell.angle_beta   90.00
_cell.angle_gamma   90.00
#
_symmetry.space_group_name_H-M   'P 1'
#
loop_
_entity.id
_entity.type
_entity.pdbx_description
1 polymer ?
#
loop_
_entity_poly.entity_id
_entity_poly.type
_entity_poly.pdbx_seq_one_letter_code
_entity_poly.pdbx_strand_id
1 'polypeptide(L)'
;MQTIRKLIAGLSVLTALGLQAQVDNVYVYGTVKDYSSGKKLDGVNVVVYKNGAKLTEVVTNASGKYEFNLDYGADYKIMYGKSGLVGKNIQIDTRNIPEEERVGGHGMNIEMTLFSELPGIDFAVLDKPIGKAKFDPSTKEVTWDLDYTEQIRNEIARLMKEYEDKKKREAGLEEDFAKAMQQGDAAMNESDFKKAVEAYSGALAIKPNEPVATAKLSDARMRLDDQESEKKKNEQYAALIKEADGLFGKKDFEGARNKYQSASDVKDQEAYPKQKIKEIEGILTDLAKKAEEERKAKELQQKYDGAIAAGDAAFKSEKYEEARTKYTDASGLKPDEKYPKDRIAEIDKKLEEQARKAEEERKQRELDAKYQAAITAADAAFKAENFEQARTKYTDASGLKPDEKYPKDQLAAIDKKLEELAKKAEEDRKARELQEKYDTAIHAADAAFQAERY
;
A
#
# COMPACT_ATOMS: atom_id res chain seq x y z
N MET A 1 7.64 -23.99 -66.20
CA MET A 1 7.31 -24.37 -67.59
C MET A 1 7.16 -25.88 -67.68
N GLN A 2 5.97 -26.40 -67.36
CA GLN A 2 5.57 -27.77 -67.70
C GLN A 2 4.04 -27.83 -67.61
N THR A 3 3.44 -28.39 -68.66
CA THR A 3 2.04 -28.85 -68.80
C THR A 3 0.90 -27.83 -68.75
N ILE A 4 0.79 -26.97 -69.77
CA ILE A 4 -0.51 -26.57 -70.34
C ILE A 4 -0.73 -27.46 -71.57
N ARG A 5 -1.29 -28.66 -71.36
CA ARG A 5 -1.63 -29.61 -72.44
C ARG A 5 -2.91 -30.37 -72.11
N LYS A 6 -3.98 -29.71 -71.67
CA LYS A 6 -5.35 -30.28 -71.62
C LYS A 6 -6.41 -29.17 -71.72
N LEU A 7 -6.47 -28.50 -72.86
CA LEU A 7 -7.60 -27.61 -73.23
C LEU A 7 -8.15 -27.99 -74.62
N ILE A 8 -7.93 -29.23 -75.03
CA ILE A 8 -8.24 -29.74 -76.36
C ILE A 8 -9.31 -30.81 -76.18
N ALA A 9 -10.45 -30.63 -76.84
CA ALA A 9 -11.41 -31.68 -77.13
C ALA A 9 -10.64 -32.86 -77.73
N GLY A 10 -10.46 -33.92 -76.94
CA GLY A 10 -9.82 -35.14 -77.40
C GLY A 10 -10.75 -35.85 -78.36
N LEU A 11 -10.42 -35.83 -79.65
CA LEU A 11 -11.13 -36.56 -80.68
C LEU A 11 -10.83 -38.05 -80.52
N SER A 12 -11.80 -38.79 -80.00
CA SER A 12 -11.81 -40.26 -79.99
C SER A 12 -13.08 -40.71 -80.71
N VAL A 13 -12.93 -41.18 -81.95
CA VAL A 13 -13.99 -41.87 -82.69
C VAL A 13 -14.13 -43.26 -82.09
N LEU A 14 -15.24 -43.54 -81.43
CA LEU A 14 -15.60 -44.86 -80.95
C LEU A 14 -16.88 -45.29 -81.68
N THR A 15 -16.75 -46.25 -82.60
CA THR A 15 -17.88 -46.90 -83.25
C THR A 15 -18.54 -47.87 -82.26
N ALA A 16 -19.72 -47.50 -81.74
CA ALA A 16 -20.56 -48.39 -80.97
C ALA A 16 -21.66 -48.96 -81.88
N LEU A 17 -21.60 -50.27 -82.13
CA LEU A 17 -22.67 -51.03 -82.79
C LEU A 17 -23.84 -51.22 -81.80
N GLY A 18 -24.92 -50.48 -82.04
CA GLY A 18 -26.24 -50.71 -81.46
C GLY A 18 -27.30 -50.41 -82.51
N LEU A 19 -28.17 -51.38 -82.78
CA LEU A 19 -29.32 -51.25 -83.68
C LEU A 19 -30.33 -50.25 -83.10
N GLN A 20 -30.18 -48.97 -83.43
CA GLN A 20 -31.27 -48.01 -83.49
C GLN A 20 -31.55 -47.70 -84.95
N ALA A 21 -32.82 -47.43 -85.28
CA ALA A 21 -33.22 -46.97 -86.61
C ALA A 21 -32.29 -45.84 -87.07
N GLN A 22 -31.80 -45.92 -88.30
CA GLN A 22 -30.85 -44.97 -88.86
C GLN A 22 -31.54 -43.60 -88.98
N VAL A 23 -31.37 -42.76 -87.95
CA VAL A 23 -31.87 -41.38 -87.95
C VAL A 23 -30.75 -40.52 -88.50
N ASP A 24 -30.97 -39.91 -89.66
CA ASP A 24 -30.04 -38.94 -90.22
C ASP A 24 -30.09 -37.66 -89.35
N ASN A 25 -29.16 -37.56 -88.39
CA ASN A 25 -29.03 -36.42 -87.47
C ASN A 25 -27.55 -36.20 -87.07
N VAL A 26 -27.29 -35.11 -86.34
CA VAL A 26 -26.02 -34.94 -85.62
C VAL A 26 -26.22 -35.41 -84.17
N TYR A 27 -25.65 -36.57 -83.84
CA TYR A 27 -25.65 -37.15 -82.50
C TYR A 27 -24.53 -36.55 -81.66
N VAL A 28 -24.88 -35.77 -80.64
CA VAL A 28 -23.94 -35.14 -79.71
C VAL A 28 -23.94 -35.90 -78.40
N TYR A 29 -22.76 -36.29 -77.94
CA TYR A 29 -22.58 -36.97 -76.67
C TYR A 29 -21.28 -36.55 -76.01
N GLY A 30 -21.16 -36.76 -74.69
CA GLY A 30 -19.91 -36.51 -74.00
C GLY A 30 -20.02 -36.57 -72.49
N THR A 31 -18.96 -36.16 -71.81
CA THR A 31 -18.89 -36.11 -70.35
C THR A 31 -18.59 -34.70 -69.86
N VAL A 32 -19.24 -34.26 -68.78
CA VAL A 32 -18.89 -33.05 -68.04
C VAL A 32 -18.07 -33.42 -66.79
N LYS A 33 -16.94 -32.73 -66.58
CA LYS A 33 -16.03 -32.94 -65.44
C LYS A 33 -15.72 -31.62 -64.72
N ASP A 34 -15.31 -31.73 -63.46
CA ASP A 34 -14.71 -30.63 -62.73
C ASP A 34 -13.30 -30.39 -63.28
N TYR A 35 -12.99 -29.13 -63.62
CA TYR A 35 -11.71 -28.75 -64.21
C TYR A 35 -10.53 -29.06 -63.28
N SER A 36 -10.68 -28.80 -61.98
CA SER A 36 -9.57 -28.89 -61.02
C SER A 36 -9.25 -30.34 -60.64
N SER A 37 -10.28 -31.12 -60.32
CA SER A 37 -10.16 -32.48 -59.79
C SER A 37 -10.29 -33.56 -60.86
N GLY A 38 -10.80 -33.23 -62.05
CA GLY A 38 -11.12 -34.18 -63.10
C GLY A 38 -12.32 -35.10 -62.78
N LYS A 39 -12.99 -34.90 -61.65
CA LYS A 39 -14.15 -35.70 -61.23
C LYS A 39 -15.32 -35.46 -62.19
N LYS A 40 -16.04 -36.52 -62.54
CA LYS A 40 -17.26 -36.46 -63.35
C LYS A 40 -18.36 -35.70 -62.60
N LEU A 41 -19.07 -34.82 -63.28
CA LEU A 41 -20.10 -33.97 -62.68
C LEU A 41 -21.50 -34.50 -62.99
N ASP A 42 -22.16 -35.04 -61.97
CA ASP A 42 -23.59 -35.35 -61.97
C ASP A 42 -24.43 -34.07 -61.89
N GLY A 43 -25.64 -34.06 -62.45
CA GLY A 43 -26.58 -32.96 -62.27
C GLY A 43 -26.19 -31.63 -62.96
N VAL A 44 -25.43 -31.68 -64.06
CA VAL A 44 -25.16 -30.51 -64.90
C VAL A 44 -26.29 -30.37 -65.91
N ASN A 45 -26.90 -29.19 -65.96
CA ASN A 45 -27.93 -28.88 -66.94
C ASN A 45 -27.28 -28.54 -68.27
N VAL A 46 -27.61 -29.30 -69.31
CA VAL A 46 -27.17 -29.11 -70.69
C VAL A 46 -28.37 -28.67 -71.51
N VAL A 47 -28.49 -27.37 -71.74
CA VAL A 47 -29.62 -26.74 -72.41
C VAL A 47 -29.28 -26.50 -73.88
N VAL A 48 -30.10 -27.02 -74.77
CA VAL A 48 -29.92 -26.91 -76.23
C VAL A 48 -30.93 -25.91 -76.78
N TYR A 49 -30.45 -24.93 -77.54
CA TYR A 49 -31.27 -23.95 -78.26
C TYR A 49 -31.12 -24.20 -79.76
N LYS A 50 -32.25 -24.19 -80.50
CA LYS A 50 -32.34 -24.28 -81.96
C LYS A 50 -32.81 -22.94 -82.50
N ASN A 51 -32.01 -22.28 -83.35
CA ASN A 51 -32.29 -20.96 -83.92
C ASN A 51 -32.72 -19.93 -82.84
N GLY A 52 -32.11 -19.99 -81.66
CA GLY A 52 -32.38 -19.09 -80.53
C GLY A 52 -33.52 -19.52 -79.59
N ALA A 53 -34.36 -20.49 -79.96
CA ALA A 53 -35.41 -21.03 -79.08
C ALA A 53 -34.94 -22.29 -78.35
N LYS A 54 -35.31 -22.48 -77.07
CA LYS A 54 -34.96 -23.70 -76.32
C LYS A 54 -35.60 -24.92 -76.99
N LEU A 55 -34.77 -25.88 -77.41
CA LEU A 55 -35.20 -27.16 -78.00
C LEU A 55 -35.40 -28.21 -76.91
N THR A 56 -34.36 -28.44 -76.11
CA THR A 56 -34.36 -29.50 -75.09
C THR A 56 -33.40 -29.15 -73.96
N GLU A 57 -33.50 -29.89 -72.87
CA GLU A 57 -32.59 -29.84 -71.73
C GLU A 57 -32.35 -31.26 -71.25
N VAL A 58 -31.08 -31.62 -71.11
CA VAL A 58 -30.66 -32.90 -70.54
C VAL A 58 -29.80 -32.65 -69.31
N VAL A 59 -29.87 -33.56 -68.35
CA VAL A 59 -29.08 -33.48 -67.11
C VAL A 59 -28.04 -34.59 -67.14
N THR A 60 -26.79 -34.25 -66.83
CA THR A 60 -25.75 -35.28 -66.74
C THR A 60 -26.05 -36.28 -65.63
N ASN A 61 -25.77 -37.57 -65.89
CA ASN A 61 -25.92 -38.62 -64.87
C ASN A 61 -24.70 -38.71 -63.93
N ALA A 62 -24.71 -39.66 -62.99
CA ALA A 62 -23.61 -39.91 -62.05
C ALA A 62 -22.23 -40.17 -62.71
N SER A 63 -22.22 -40.58 -63.97
CA SER A 63 -20.99 -40.74 -64.78
C SER A 63 -20.58 -39.47 -65.53
N GLY A 64 -21.27 -38.35 -65.31
CA GLY A 64 -21.11 -37.07 -65.98
C GLY A 64 -21.58 -37.06 -67.43
N LYS A 65 -22.24 -38.12 -67.90
CA LYS A 65 -22.57 -38.30 -69.32
C LYS A 65 -23.84 -37.55 -69.70
N TYR A 66 -23.86 -37.04 -70.92
CA TYR A 66 -25.04 -36.47 -71.58
C TYR A 66 -25.04 -36.88 -73.07
N GLU A 67 -26.21 -36.88 -73.67
CA GLU A 67 -26.41 -37.12 -75.10
C GLU A 67 -27.71 -36.49 -75.60
N PHE A 68 -27.74 -36.07 -76.86
CA PHE A 68 -28.93 -35.57 -77.56
C PHE A 68 -28.71 -35.58 -79.08
N ASN A 69 -29.80 -35.50 -79.84
CA ASN A 69 -29.77 -35.42 -81.31
C ASN A 69 -30.08 -33.99 -81.77
N LEU A 70 -29.38 -33.53 -82.81
CA LEU A 70 -29.65 -32.27 -83.50
C LEU A 70 -30.09 -32.54 -84.93
N ASP A 71 -31.19 -31.92 -85.36
CA ASP A 71 -31.62 -31.97 -86.75
C ASP A 71 -30.66 -31.19 -87.66
N TYR A 72 -30.68 -31.51 -88.95
CA TYR A 72 -30.03 -30.70 -89.97
C TYR A 72 -30.77 -29.37 -90.22
N GLY A 73 -30.08 -28.40 -90.82
CA GLY A 73 -30.73 -27.17 -91.28
C GLY A 73 -30.89 -26.07 -90.21
N ALA A 74 -30.18 -26.13 -89.08
CA ALA A 74 -30.33 -25.15 -88.00
C ALA A 74 -29.01 -24.77 -87.33
N ASP A 75 -29.03 -23.64 -86.63
CA ASP A 75 -27.95 -23.21 -85.74
C ASP A 75 -28.30 -23.57 -84.30
N TYR A 76 -27.37 -24.23 -83.61
CA TYR A 76 -27.56 -24.70 -82.25
C TYR A 76 -26.62 -24.03 -81.27
N LYS A 77 -27.15 -23.59 -80.12
CA LYS A 77 -26.35 -23.18 -78.95
C LYS A 77 -26.57 -24.18 -77.84
N ILE A 78 -25.50 -24.76 -77.31
CA ILE A 78 -25.54 -25.71 -76.21
C ILE A 78 -24.89 -25.06 -74.99
N MET A 79 -25.63 -24.95 -73.90
CA MET A 79 -25.20 -24.31 -72.66
C MET A 79 -25.07 -25.35 -71.54
N TYR A 80 -23.95 -25.34 -70.84
CA TYR A 80 -23.64 -26.20 -69.70
C TYR A 80 -23.62 -25.35 -68.44
N GLY A 81 -24.47 -25.68 -67.47
CA GLY A 81 -24.59 -24.90 -66.24
C GLY A 81 -24.91 -25.76 -65.02
N LYS A 82 -24.35 -25.40 -63.87
CA LYS A 82 -24.66 -26.00 -62.57
C LYS A 82 -24.44 -24.95 -61.48
N SER A 83 -25.33 -24.89 -60.49
CA SER A 83 -25.22 -23.92 -59.38
C SER A 83 -23.85 -23.97 -58.72
N GLY A 84 -23.22 -22.80 -58.55
CA GLY A 84 -21.88 -22.65 -57.96
C GLY A 84 -20.71 -22.95 -58.90
N LEU A 85 -20.96 -23.28 -60.16
CA LEU A 85 -19.94 -23.46 -61.20
C LEU A 85 -20.13 -22.46 -62.34
N VAL A 86 -19.02 -22.01 -62.91
CA VAL A 86 -18.99 -21.13 -64.08
C VAL A 86 -19.52 -21.87 -65.30
N GLY A 87 -20.63 -21.38 -65.86
CA GLY A 87 -21.26 -21.92 -67.06
C GLY A 87 -20.43 -21.70 -68.32
N LYS A 88 -20.64 -22.56 -69.32
CA LYS A 88 -19.97 -22.48 -70.63
C LYS A 88 -20.95 -22.82 -71.74
N ASN A 89 -20.66 -22.38 -72.97
CA ASN A 89 -21.49 -22.72 -74.11
C ASN A 89 -20.68 -23.01 -75.37
N ILE A 90 -21.27 -23.73 -76.32
CA ILE A 90 -20.72 -23.96 -77.67
C ILE A 90 -21.81 -23.70 -78.72
N GLN A 91 -21.39 -23.57 -79.98
CA GLN A 91 -22.30 -23.42 -81.11
C GLN A 91 -22.04 -24.53 -82.14
N ILE A 92 -23.09 -25.09 -82.72
CA ILE A 92 -23.00 -26.11 -83.77
C ILE A 92 -23.93 -25.69 -84.92
N ASP A 93 -23.37 -25.45 -86.10
CA ASP A 93 -24.11 -25.06 -87.31
C ASP A 93 -24.30 -26.26 -88.24
N THR A 94 -25.54 -26.72 -88.36
CA THR A 94 -25.93 -27.85 -89.23
C THR A 94 -26.58 -27.41 -90.54
N ARG A 95 -26.61 -26.09 -90.84
CA ARG A 95 -27.34 -25.54 -91.99
C ARG A 95 -26.74 -25.93 -93.33
N ASN A 96 -25.42 -26.08 -93.38
CA ASN A 96 -24.67 -26.27 -94.62
C ASN A 96 -24.21 -27.72 -94.84
N ILE A 97 -24.87 -28.70 -94.20
CA ILE A 97 -24.61 -30.12 -94.41
C ILE A 97 -25.41 -30.59 -95.65
N PRO A 98 -24.76 -30.98 -96.76
CA PRO A 98 -25.42 -31.47 -97.97
C PRO A 98 -26.26 -32.71 -97.70
N GLU A 99 -27.38 -32.89 -98.42
CA GLU A 99 -28.32 -33.98 -98.16
C GLU A 99 -27.69 -35.36 -98.34
N GLU A 100 -26.81 -35.49 -99.33
CA GLU A 100 -26.05 -36.70 -99.63
C GLU A 100 -25.07 -37.10 -98.52
N GLU A 101 -24.58 -36.14 -97.72
CA GLU A 101 -23.65 -36.39 -96.61
C GLU A 101 -24.38 -36.63 -95.27
N ARG A 102 -25.73 -36.55 -95.26
CA ARG A 102 -26.54 -36.80 -94.06
C ARG A 102 -26.74 -38.28 -93.77
N VAL A 103 -26.59 -39.12 -94.80
CA VAL A 103 -26.87 -40.56 -94.75
C VAL A 103 -25.94 -41.24 -93.76
N GLY A 104 -26.52 -41.79 -92.69
CA GLY A 104 -25.75 -42.43 -91.62
C GLY A 104 -25.38 -41.50 -90.46
N GLY A 105 -25.74 -40.21 -90.53
CA GLY A 105 -25.59 -39.24 -89.45
C GLY A 105 -24.16 -38.78 -89.19
N HIS A 106 -24.00 -37.81 -88.29
CA HIS A 106 -22.70 -37.38 -87.77
C HIS A 106 -22.63 -37.53 -86.25
N GLY A 107 -21.52 -38.05 -85.74
CA GLY A 107 -21.27 -38.14 -84.31
C GLY A 107 -20.34 -37.02 -83.84
N MET A 108 -20.68 -36.35 -82.75
CA MET A 108 -19.82 -35.36 -82.10
C MET A 108 -19.62 -35.71 -80.62
N ASN A 109 -18.38 -36.11 -80.29
CA ASN A 109 -17.95 -36.28 -78.91
C ASN A 109 -17.45 -34.96 -78.33
N ILE A 110 -18.16 -34.41 -77.36
CA ILE A 110 -17.88 -33.11 -76.76
C ILE A 110 -17.67 -33.28 -75.26
N GLU A 111 -16.40 -33.38 -74.87
CA GLU A 111 -15.99 -33.38 -73.47
C GLU A 111 -15.95 -31.95 -72.93
N MET A 112 -16.57 -31.72 -71.76
CA MET A 112 -16.71 -30.40 -71.15
C MET A 112 -16.10 -30.38 -69.75
N THR A 113 -15.57 -29.22 -69.35
CA THR A 113 -15.19 -28.97 -67.96
C THR A 113 -15.84 -27.71 -67.41
N LEU A 114 -16.34 -27.79 -66.18
CA LEU A 114 -16.81 -26.65 -65.40
C LEU A 114 -15.92 -26.48 -64.17
N PHE A 115 -15.92 -25.30 -63.56
CA PHE A 115 -15.10 -24.99 -62.38
C PHE A 115 -15.84 -24.00 -61.48
N SER A 116 -15.49 -23.98 -60.20
CA SER A 116 -16.13 -23.09 -59.23
C SER A 116 -15.87 -21.62 -59.55
N GLU A 117 -16.85 -20.78 -59.26
CA GLU A 117 -16.64 -19.33 -59.30
C GLU A 117 -15.60 -18.91 -58.25
N LEU A 118 -14.72 -17.98 -58.63
CA LEU A 118 -13.81 -17.30 -57.71
C LEU A 118 -14.17 -15.82 -57.64
N PRO A 119 -14.53 -15.29 -56.45
CA PRO A 119 -14.95 -13.90 -56.30
C PRO A 119 -13.93 -12.92 -56.87
N GLY A 120 -14.36 -12.01 -57.73
CA GLY A 120 -13.49 -10.97 -58.31
C GLY A 120 -12.60 -11.45 -59.46
N ILE A 121 -12.93 -12.57 -60.12
CA ILE A 121 -12.48 -12.87 -61.48
C ILE A 121 -13.63 -12.54 -62.44
N ASP A 122 -13.31 -11.93 -63.58
CA ASP A 122 -14.29 -11.67 -64.63
C ASP A 122 -14.39 -12.88 -65.57
N PHE A 123 -15.56 -13.53 -65.60
CA PHE A 123 -15.83 -14.70 -66.43
C PHE A 123 -16.54 -14.39 -67.76
N ALA A 124 -16.76 -13.12 -68.11
CA ALA A 124 -17.57 -12.70 -69.26
C ALA A 124 -17.11 -13.29 -70.62
N VAL A 125 -15.82 -13.65 -70.77
CA VAL A 125 -15.33 -14.36 -71.96
C VAL A 125 -16.05 -15.68 -72.22
N LEU A 126 -16.55 -16.36 -71.18
CA LEU A 126 -17.25 -17.65 -71.27
C LEU A 126 -18.73 -17.51 -71.65
N ASP A 127 -19.24 -16.28 -71.76
CA ASP A 127 -20.56 -16.00 -72.36
C ASP A 127 -20.52 -16.19 -73.89
N LYS A 128 -19.34 -16.00 -74.50
CA LYS A 128 -19.07 -16.36 -75.90
C LYS A 128 -18.97 -17.89 -76.02
N PRO A 129 -19.34 -18.48 -77.18
CA PRO A 129 -19.17 -19.91 -77.36
C PRO A 129 -17.68 -20.28 -77.31
N ILE A 130 -17.32 -21.25 -76.46
CA ILE A 130 -15.93 -21.70 -76.28
C ILE A 130 -15.41 -22.55 -77.44
N GLY A 131 -16.31 -22.91 -78.35
CA GLY A 131 -16.05 -23.60 -79.60
C GLY A 131 -17.25 -23.44 -80.52
N LYS A 132 -16.99 -23.34 -81.82
CA LYS A 132 -18.00 -23.37 -82.87
C LYS A 132 -17.70 -24.53 -83.79
N ALA A 133 -18.70 -25.33 -84.13
CA ALA A 133 -18.57 -26.42 -85.08
C ALA A 133 -19.44 -26.15 -86.31
N LYS A 134 -18.93 -26.54 -87.48
CA LYS A 134 -19.61 -26.42 -88.78
C LYS A 134 -19.20 -27.58 -89.67
N PHE A 135 -19.98 -27.83 -90.71
CA PHE A 135 -19.63 -28.81 -91.74
C PHE A 135 -18.36 -28.39 -92.49
N ASP A 136 -17.42 -29.31 -92.66
CA ASP A 136 -16.26 -29.16 -93.52
C ASP A 136 -16.40 -30.07 -94.76
N PRO A 137 -16.63 -29.48 -95.96
CA PRO A 137 -16.77 -30.25 -97.19
C PRO A 137 -15.56 -31.11 -97.55
N SER A 138 -14.36 -30.78 -97.04
CA SER A 138 -13.14 -31.52 -97.35
C SER A 138 -13.03 -32.84 -96.58
N THR A 139 -13.51 -32.86 -95.33
CA THR A 139 -13.52 -34.05 -94.48
C THR A 139 -14.88 -34.75 -94.46
N LYS A 140 -15.93 -34.09 -94.94
CA LYS A 140 -17.33 -34.53 -94.86
C LYS A 140 -17.83 -34.71 -93.43
N GLU A 141 -17.19 -34.05 -92.47
CA GLU A 141 -17.52 -34.12 -91.05
C GLU A 141 -17.95 -32.75 -90.49
N VAL A 142 -18.74 -32.77 -89.42
CA VAL A 142 -18.98 -31.58 -88.59
C VAL A 142 -17.76 -31.40 -87.68
N THR A 143 -16.92 -30.42 -88.02
CA THR A 143 -15.65 -30.16 -87.33
C THR A 143 -15.62 -28.77 -86.70
N TRP A 144 -14.64 -28.54 -85.83
CA TRP A 144 -14.46 -27.25 -85.17
C TRP A 144 -13.97 -26.19 -86.16
N ASP A 145 -14.56 -24.99 -86.09
CA ASP A 145 -14.02 -23.79 -86.70
C ASP A 145 -12.72 -23.43 -86.00
N LEU A 146 -11.58 -23.87 -86.57
CA LEU A 146 -10.27 -23.74 -85.94
C LEU A 146 -9.86 -22.27 -85.75
N ASP A 147 -10.17 -21.38 -86.70
CA ASP A 147 -9.83 -19.97 -86.62
C ASP A 147 -10.53 -19.29 -85.43
N TYR A 148 -11.86 -19.48 -85.31
CA TYR A 148 -12.62 -18.98 -84.17
C TYR A 148 -12.15 -19.64 -82.87
N THR A 149 -12.00 -20.97 -82.90
CA THR A 149 -11.65 -21.76 -81.72
C THR A 149 -10.27 -21.39 -81.18
N GLU A 150 -9.30 -21.07 -82.04
CA GLU A 150 -7.98 -20.60 -81.62
C GLU A 150 -8.01 -19.20 -81.01
N GLN A 151 -8.80 -18.28 -81.57
CA GLN A 151 -8.96 -16.93 -81.02
C GLN A 151 -9.56 -16.97 -79.62
N ILE A 152 -10.71 -17.64 -79.45
CA ILE A 152 -11.37 -17.73 -78.14
C ILE A 152 -10.55 -18.55 -77.14
N ARG A 153 -9.79 -19.56 -77.60
CA ARG A 153 -8.88 -20.36 -76.76
C ARG A 153 -7.81 -19.48 -76.13
N ASN A 154 -7.29 -18.48 -76.84
CA ASN A 154 -6.28 -17.57 -76.28
C ASN A 154 -6.87 -16.66 -75.18
N GLU A 155 -8.10 -16.17 -75.36
CA GLU A 155 -8.81 -15.40 -74.32
C GLU A 155 -9.10 -16.28 -73.09
N ILE A 156 -9.63 -17.50 -73.30
CA ILE A 156 -9.89 -18.47 -72.24
C ILE A 156 -8.59 -18.87 -71.53
N ALA A 157 -7.48 -19.05 -72.24
CA ALA A 157 -6.20 -19.38 -71.63
C ALA A 157 -5.69 -18.27 -70.69
N ARG A 158 -5.93 -16.99 -71.02
CA ARG A 158 -5.60 -15.86 -70.14
C ARG A 158 -6.46 -15.85 -68.88
N LEU A 159 -7.78 -16.03 -69.04
CA LEU A 159 -8.70 -16.18 -67.91
C LEU A 159 -8.29 -17.34 -67.00
N MET A 160 -8.03 -18.52 -67.58
CA MET A 160 -7.66 -19.70 -66.78
C MET A 160 -6.31 -19.53 -66.08
N LYS A 161 -5.37 -18.77 -66.67
CA LYS A 161 -4.12 -18.42 -66.00
C LYS A 161 -4.38 -17.52 -64.78
N GLU A 162 -5.19 -16.47 -64.93
CA GLU A 162 -5.58 -15.59 -63.83
C GLU A 162 -6.31 -16.37 -62.73
N TYR A 163 -7.22 -17.27 -63.12
CA TYR A 163 -7.91 -18.18 -62.22
C TYR A 163 -6.97 -19.04 -61.38
N GLU A 164 -6.01 -19.72 -62.01
CA GLU A 164 -5.05 -20.56 -61.30
C GLU A 164 -4.12 -19.73 -60.41
N ASP A 165 -3.65 -18.57 -60.89
CA ASP A 165 -2.79 -17.68 -60.11
C ASP A 165 -3.53 -17.17 -58.85
N LYS A 166 -4.81 -16.78 -58.99
CA LYS A 166 -5.63 -16.33 -57.87
C LYS A 166 -5.97 -17.46 -56.90
N LYS A 167 -6.41 -18.61 -57.41
CA LYS A 167 -6.70 -19.80 -56.60
C LYS A 167 -5.50 -20.21 -55.77
N LYS A 168 -4.31 -20.21 -56.37
CA LYS A 168 -3.05 -20.51 -55.68
C LYS A 168 -2.74 -19.47 -54.62
N ARG A 169 -2.96 -18.18 -54.91
CA ARG A 169 -2.77 -17.09 -53.94
C ARG A 169 -3.70 -17.24 -52.74
N GLU A 170 -4.99 -17.48 -52.96
CA GLU A 170 -5.97 -17.67 -51.88
C GLU A 170 -5.64 -18.89 -51.01
N ALA A 171 -5.24 -20.00 -51.63
CA ALA A 171 -4.76 -21.18 -50.88
C ALA A 171 -3.51 -20.88 -50.05
N GLY A 172 -2.56 -20.09 -50.57
CA GLY A 172 -1.38 -19.66 -49.82
C GLY A 172 -1.74 -18.76 -48.63
N LEU A 173 -2.69 -17.83 -48.81
CA LEU A 173 -3.19 -16.99 -47.71
C LEU A 173 -3.90 -17.82 -46.64
N GLU A 174 -4.64 -18.87 -47.02
CA GLU A 174 -5.25 -19.79 -46.06
C GLU A 174 -4.20 -20.54 -45.24
N GLU A 175 -3.14 -21.04 -45.89
CA GLU A 175 -2.04 -21.73 -45.23
C GLU A 175 -1.27 -20.81 -44.28
N ASP A 176 -0.96 -19.58 -44.73
CA ASP A 176 -0.27 -18.58 -43.92
C ASP A 176 -1.13 -18.15 -42.72
N PHE A 177 -2.44 -17.99 -42.91
CA PHE A 177 -3.38 -17.73 -41.81
C PHE A 177 -3.37 -18.87 -40.80
N ALA A 178 -3.49 -20.12 -41.24
CA ALA A 178 -3.48 -21.29 -40.36
C ALA A 178 -2.17 -21.41 -39.57
N LYS A 179 -1.03 -21.15 -40.21
CA LYS A 179 0.29 -21.12 -39.55
C LYS A 179 0.36 -20.01 -38.49
N ALA A 180 -0.09 -18.80 -38.81
CA ALA A 180 -0.12 -17.70 -37.85
C ALA A 180 -1.00 -18.02 -36.64
N MET A 181 -2.16 -18.64 -36.85
CA MET A 181 -3.04 -19.11 -35.78
C MET A 181 -2.36 -20.17 -34.90
N GLN A 182 -1.69 -21.15 -35.51
CA GLN A 182 -0.95 -22.19 -34.79
C GLN A 182 0.21 -21.61 -33.97
N GLN A 183 0.96 -20.65 -34.53
CA GLN A 183 2.05 -19.96 -33.84
C GLN A 183 1.54 -19.16 -32.64
N GLY A 184 0.39 -18.48 -32.79
CA GLY A 184 -0.26 -17.79 -31.69
C GLY A 184 -0.67 -18.76 -30.58
N ASP A 185 -1.29 -19.89 -30.93
CA ASP A 185 -1.71 -20.91 -29.97
C ASP A 185 -0.53 -21.53 -29.22
N ALA A 186 0.57 -21.82 -29.94
CA ALA A 186 1.80 -22.30 -29.32
C ALA A 186 2.37 -21.28 -28.34
N ALA A 187 2.47 -20.01 -28.75
CA ALA A 187 2.96 -18.93 -27.90
C ALA A 187 2.08 -18.70 -26.66
N MET A 188 0.75 -18.82 -26.77
CA MET A 188 -0.17 -18.78 -25.63
C MET A 188 0.11 -19.89 -24.62
N ASN A 189 0.32 -21.12 -25.10
CA ASN A 189 0.63 -22.27 -24.24
C ASN A 189 1.99 -22.11 -23.52
N GLU A 190 2.95 -21.49 -24.19
CA GLU A 190 4.26 -21.16 -23.63
C GLU A 190 4.23 -19.92 -22.72
N SER A 191 3.07 -19.27 -22.58
CA SER A 191 2.91 -17.97 -21.89
C SER A 191 3.79 -16.84 -22.47
N ASP A 192 4.24 -16.96 -23.72
CA ASP A 192 4.87 -15.88 -24.48
C ASP A 192 3.76 -15.02 -25.12
N PHE A 193 3.01 -14.32 -24.27
CA PHE A 193 1.83 -13.57 -24.70
C PHE A 193 2.17 -12.47 -25.71
N LYS A 194 3.40 -11.93 -25.66
CA LYS A 194 3.87 -10.97 -26.65
C LYS A 194 3.94 -11.60 -28.06
N LYS A 195 4.57 -12.77 -28.20
CA LYS A 195 4.58 -13.49 -29.49
C LYS A 195 3.18 -13.92 -29.91
N ALA A 196 2.32 -14.30 -28.96
CA ALA A 196 0.93 -14.63 -29.28
C ALA A 196 0.18 -13.44 -29.90
N VAL A 197 0.33 -12.24 -29.32
CA VAL A 197 -0.23 -11.00 -29.85
C VAL A 197 0.30 -10.71 -31.26
N GLU A 198 1.61 -10.87 -31.49
CA GLU A 198 2.23 -10.68 -32.81
C GLU A 198 1.66 -11.66 -33.85
N ALA A 199 1.56 -12.95 -33.51
CA ALA A 199 1.08 -14.00 -34.39
C ALA A 199 -0.41 -13.86 -34.74
N TYR A 200 -1.30 -13.63 -33.76
CA TYR A 200 -2.73 -13.42 -34.05
C TYR A 200 -2.99 -12.10 -34.79
N SER A 201 -2.20 -11.06 -34.52
CA SER A 201 -2.26 -9.82 -35.32
C SER A 201 -1.86 -10.07 -36.78
N GLY A 202 -0.83 -10.91 -37.01
CA GLY A 202 -0.45 -11.37 -38.34
C GLY A 202 -1.56 -12.15 -39.04
N ALA A 203 -2.25 -13.05 -38.32
CA ALA A 203 -3.41 -13.77 -38.85
C ALA A 203 -4.53 -12.80 -39.30
N LEU A 204 -4.86 -11.81 -38.48
CA LEU A 204 -5.88 -10.79 -38.80
C LEU A 204 -5.46 -9.83 -39.92
N ALA A 205 -4.16 -9.65 -40.16
CA ALA A 205 -3.68 -8.91 -41.33
C ALA A 205 -3.95 -9.66 -42.65
N ILE A 206 -3.99 -11.00 -42.61
CA ILE A 206 -4.34 -11.86 -43.76
C ILE A 206 -5.86 -11.95 -43.93
N LYS A 207 -6.58 -12.18 -42.83
CA LYS A 207 -8.05 -12.25 -42.80
C LYS A 207 -8.62 -11.26 -41.80
N PRO A 208 -8.91 -10.02 -42.25
CA PRO A 208 -9.57 -9.04 -41.41
C PRO A 208 -10.93 -9.55 -40.92
N ASN A 209 -11.27 -9.27 -39.66
CA ASN A 209 -12.55 -9.61 -39.02
C ASN A 209 -12.82 -11.11 -38.82
N GLU A 210 -11.79 -11.97 -38.82
CA GLU A 210 -11.97 -13.37 -38.45
C GLU A 210 -12.28 -13.48 -36.94
N PRO A 211 -13.46 -14.01 -36.54
CA PRO A 211 -13.91 -13.95 -35.14
C PRO A 211 -12.99 -14.68 -34.16
N VAL A 212 -12.44 -15.83 -34.54
CA VAL A 212 -11.61 -16.65 -33.63
C VAL A 212 -10.27 -15.98 -33.36
N ALA A 213 -9.59 -15.49 -34.39
CA ALA A 213 -8.34 -14.75 -34.31
C ALA A 213 -8.52 -13.44 -33.52
N THR A 214 -9.66 -12.76 -33.69
CA THR A 214 -10.00 -11.57 -32.92
C THR A 214 -10.14 -11.87 -31.43
N ALA A 215 -10.88 -12.91 -31.07
CA ALA A 215 -11.05 -13.32 -29.68
C ALA A 215 -9.72 -13.75 -29.03
N LYS A 216 -8.91 -14.54 -29.76
CA LYS A 216 -7.60 -14.99 -29.28
C LYS A 216 -6.60 -13.85 -29.11
N LEU A 217 -6.59 -12.87 -30.02
CA LEU A 217 -5.78 -11.66 -29.87
C LEU A 217 -6.19 -10.86 -28.61
N SER A 218 -7.49 -10.76 -28.33
CA SER A 218 -7.98 -10.08 -27.13
C SER A 218 -7.52 -10.79 -25.84
N ASP A 219 -7.65 -12.12 -25.78
CA ASP A 219 -7.16 -12.91 -24.63
C ASP A 219 -5.64 -12.76 -24.44
N ALA A 220 -4.87 -12.86 -25.54
CA ALA A 220 -3.42 -12.68 -25.50
C ALA A 220 -3.01 -11.30 -24.97
N ARG A 221 -3.70 -10.24 -25.37
CA ARG A 221 -3.44 -8.87 -24.88
C ARG A 221 -3.76 -8.72 -23.40
N MET A 222 -4.88 -9.28 -22.94
CA MET A 222 -5.26 -9.25 -21.52
C MET A 222 -4.22 -9.96 -20.66
N ARG A 223 -3.79 -11.17 -21.06
CA ARG A 223 -2.75 -11.91 -20.34
C ARG A 223 -1.40 -11.22 -20.36
N LEU A 224 -1.04 -10.56 -21.46
CA LEU A 224 0.18 -9.76 -21.54
C LEU A 224 0.14 -8.57 -20.57
N ASP A 225 -0.99 -7.86 -20.50
CA ASP A 225 -1.17 -6.74 -19.56
C ASP A 225 -1.13 -7.20 -18.10
N ASP A 226 -1.80 -8.32 -17.78
CA ASP A 226 -1.73 -8.94 -16.45
C ASP A 226 -0.29 -9.32 -16.08
N GLN A 227 0.46 -9.93 -17.01
CA GLN A 227 1.86 -10.29 -16.80
C GLN A 227 2.75 -9.06 -16.57
N GLU A 228 2.56 -7.99 -17.35
CA GLU A 228 3.30 -6.74 -17.18
C GLU A 228 2.95 -6.02 -15.87
N SER A 229 1.67 -6.05 -15.47
CA SER A 229 1.18 -5.51 -14.20
C SER A 229 1.80 -6.25 -13.01
N GLU A 230 1.78 -7.58 -13.03
CA GLU A 230 2.41 -8.39 -11.98
C GLU A 230 3.93 -8.21 -11.95
N LYS A 231 4.58 -8.08 -13.10
CA LYS A 231 6.02 -7.76 -13.16
C LYS A 231 6.31 -6.41 -12.48
N LYS A 232 5.55 -5.36 -12.79
CA LYS A 232 5.70 -4.03 -12.15
C LYS A 232 5.48 -4.09 -10.63
N LYS A 233 4.46 -4.82 -10.16
CA LYS A 233 4.23 -5.02 -8.72
C LYS A 233 5.42 -5.72 -8.05
N ASN A 234 5.97 -6.76 -8.68
CA ASN A 234 7.13 -7.47 -8.15
C ASN A 234 8.39 -6.58 -8.08
N GLU A 235 8.65 -5.76 -9.11
CA GLU A 235 9.75 -4.80 -9.11
C GLU A 235 9.57 -3.71 -8.03
N GLN A 236 8.36 -3.15 -7.91
CA GLN A 236 8.03 -2.17 -6.88
C GLN A 236 8.17 -2.75 -5.47
N TYR A 237 7.65 -3.96 -5.26
CA TYR A 237 7.79 -4.68 -3.99
C TYR A 237 9.27 -4.89 -3.63
N ALA A 238 10.09 -5.39 -4.56
CA ALA A 238 11.52 -5.62 -4.32
C ALA A 238 12.28 -4.32 -3.97
N ALA A 239 11.95 -3.21 -4.64
CA ALA A 239 12.54 -1.90 -4.34
C ALA A 239 12.16 -1.41 -2.93
N LEU A 240 10.87 -1.50 -2.56
CA LEU A 240 10.38 -1.10 -1.24
C LEU A 240 11.01 -1.93 -0.12
N ILE A 241 11.16 -3.25 -0.31
CA ILE A 241 11.84 -4.13 0.66
C ILE A 241 13.30 -3.73 0.83
N LYS A 242 14.03 -3.52 -0.27
CA LYS A 242 15.44 -3.09 -0.21
C LYS A 242 15.60 -1.76 0.52
N GLU A 243 14.72 -0.80 0.28
CA GLU A 243 14.72 0.48 1.00
C GLU A 243 14.38 0.29 2.49
N ALA A 244 13.36 -0.51 2.80
CA ALA A 244 12.94 -0.80 4.17
C ALA A 244 14.06 -1.48 4.97
N ASP A 245 14.69 -2.52 4.42
CA ASP A 245 15.81 -3.24 5.02
C ASP A 245 17.01 -2.29 5.24
N GLY A 246 17.27 -1.40 4.28
CA GLY A 246 18.31 -0.40 4.37
C GLY A 246 18.08 0.62 5.49
N LEU A 247 16.83 1.08 5.67
CA LEU A 247 16.44 1.97 6.77
C LEU A 247 16.49 1.23 8.12
N PHE A 248 16.04 -0.02 8.15
CA PHE A 248 16.09 -0.87 9.33
C PHE A 248 17.53 -1.08 9.81
N GLY A 249 18.45 -1.38 8.90
CA GLY A 249 19.88 -1.52 9.20
C GLY A 249 20.52 -0.22 9.70
N LYS A 250 20.02 0.94 9.28
CA LYS A 250 20.42 2.26 9.79
C LYS A 250 19.74 2.64 11.11
N LYS A 251 18.87 1.77 11.65
CA LYS A 251 18.04 2.00 12.83
C LYS A 251 17.03 3.15 12.67
N ASP A 252 16.74 3.55 11.43
CA ASP A 252 15.60 4.41 11.14
C ASP A 252 14.33 3.55 11.11
N PHE A 253 13.84 3.23 12.31
CA PHE A 253 12.75 2.28 12.51
C PHE A 253 11.41 2.81 11.98
N GLU A 254 11.12 4.11 12.13
CA GLU A 254 9.90 4.70 11.58
C GLU A 254 9.93 4.72 10.05
N GLY A 255 11.05 5.13 9.46
CA GLY A 255 11.24 5.09 8.01
C GLY A 255 11.11 3.67 7.46
N ALA A 256 11.74 2.69 8.11
CA ALA A 256 11.65 1.28 7.74
C ALA A 256 10.22 0.75 7.83
N ARG A 257 9.48 1.05 8.92
CA ARG A 257 8.09 0.63 9.12
C ARG A 257 7.19 1.13 7.99
N ASN A 258 7.34 2.40 7.61
CA ASN A 258 6.54 2.99 6.51
C ASN A 258 6.83 2.31 5.17
N LYS A 259 8.09 1.97 4.89
CA LYS A 259 8.48 1.27 3.66
C LYS A 259 7.99 -0.19 3.65
N TYR A 260 8.08 -0.91 4.78
CA TYR A 260 7.48 -2.25 4.88
C TYR A 260 5.95 -2.21 4.75
N GLN A 261 5.28 -1.20 5.29
CA GLN A 261 3.83 -1.04 5.11
C GLN A 261 3.51 -0.84 3.62
N SER A 262 4.23 0.05 2.95
CA SER A 262 4.07 0.27 1.51
C SER A 262 4.30 -1.02 0.71
N ALA A 263 5.29 -1.84 1.09
CA ALA A 263 5.52 -3.13 0.45
C ALA A 263 4.36 -4.12 0.70
N SER A 264 3.81 -4.14 1.92
CA SER A 264 2.62 -4.93 2.26
C SER A 264 1.38 -4.48 1.50
N ASP A 265 1.25 -3.19 1.16
CA ASP A 265 0.12 -2.68 0.39
C ASP A 265 0.22 -3.08 -1.10
N VAL A 266 1.44 -3.26 -1.63
CA VAL A 266 1.68 -3.75 -3.01
C VAL A 266 1.45 -5.25 -3.11
N LYS A 267 1.90 -6.04 -2.11
CA LYS A 267 1.71 -7.49 -2.05
C LYS A 267 1.27 -7.93 -0.65
N ASP A 268 -0.04 -7.93 -0.42
CA ASP A 268 -0.64 -8.16 0.90
C ASP A 268 -0.51 -9.59 1.43
N GLN A 269 -0.26 -10.57 0.56
CA GLN A 269 -0.06 -11.97 0.97
C GLN A 269 1.35 -12.25 1.50
N GLU A 270 2.30 -11.33 1.30
CA GLU A 270 3.69 -11.54 1.71
C GLU A 270 3.83 -11.41 3.24
N ALA A 271 4.43 -12.43 3.86
CA ALA A 271 4.58 -12.46 5.31
C ALA A 271 5.73 -11.56 5.81
N TYR A 272 6.79 -11.42 5.01
CA TYR A 272 8.03 -10.76 5.41
C TYR A 272 7.85 -9.29 5.86
N PRO A 273 7.17 -8.41 5.11
CA PRO A 273 6.98 -7.03 5.55
C PRO A 273 6.17 -6.95 6.86
N LYS A 274 5.13 -7.79 7.00
CA LYS A 274 4.29 -7.83 8.21
C LYS A 274 5.06 -8.26 9.46
N GLN A 275 5.92 -9.26 9.32
CA GLN A 275 6.80 -9.70 10.41
C GLN A 275 7.76 -8.59 10.83
N LYS A 276 8.35 -7.88 9.86
CA LYS A 276 9.27 -6.77 10.14
C LYS A 276 8.58 -5.57 10.78
N ILE A 277 7.37 -5.23 10.37
CA ILE A 277 6.56 -4.19 11.04
C ILE A 277 6.36 -4.54 12.52
N LYS A 278 5.97 -5.79 12.82
CA LYS A 278 5.77 -6.25 14.20
C LYS A 278 7.07 -6.20 15.02
N GLU A 279 8.20 -6.58 14.42
CA GLU A 279 9.52 -6.49 15.05
C GLU A 279 9.86 -5.03 15.38
N ILE A 280 9.67 -4.12 14.43
CA ILE A 280 9.90 -2.68 14.61
C ILE A 280 9.01 -2.10 15.72
N GLU A 281 7.72 -2.48 15.76
CA GLU A 281 6.80 -2.01 16.80
C GLU A 281 7.25 -2.43 18.21
N GLY A 282 7.82 -3.64 18.34
CA GLY A 282 8.47 -4.08 19.57
C GLY A 282 9.67 -3.20 19.94
N ILE A 283 10.58 -2.96 18.99
CA ILE A 283 11.77 -2.13 19.20
C ILE A 283 11.39 -0.70 19.62
N LEU A 284 10.44 -0.08 18.91
CA LEU A 284 9.98 1.28 19.22
C LEU A 284 9.36 1.37 20.61
N THR A 285 8.60 0.35 21.02
CA THR A 285 8.03 0.27 22.36
C THR A 285 9.12 0.20 23.44
N ASP A 286 10.16 -0.62 23.23
CA ASP A 286 11.25 -0.76 24.19
C ASP A 286 12.13 0.50 24.24
N LEU A 287 12.38 1.15 23.10
CA LEU A 287 13.07 2.44 23.05
C LEU A 287 12.29 3.53 23.79
N ALA A 288 10.97 3.59 23.62
CA ALA A 288 10.12 4.54 24.32
C ALA A 288 10.14 4.33 25.83
N LYS A 289 10.08 3.08 26.30
CA LYS A 289 10.21 2.74 27.73
C LYS A 289 11.55 3.19 28.30
N LYS A 290 12.64 2.85 27.61
CA LYS A 290 13.99 3.23 28.04
C LYS A 290 14.17 4.75 28.10
N ALA A 291 13.69 5.47 27.09
CA ALA A 291 13.73 6.93 27.07
C ALA A 291 12.93 7.55 28.23
N GLU A 292 11.79 6.96 28.58
CA GLU A 292 10.98 7.41 29.72
C GLU A 292 11.66 7.14 31.07
N GLU A 293 12.30 5.98 31.24
CA GLU A 293 13.08 5.65 32.43
C GLU A 293 14.27 6.60 32.60
N GLU A 294 15.02 6.87 31.53
CA GLU A 294 16.12 7.84 31.52
C GLU A 294 15.62 9.26 31.86
N ARG A 295 14.46 9.66 31.32
CA ARG A 295 13.83 10.95 31.63
C ARG A 295 13.47 11.06 33.11
N LYS A 296 12.82 10.04 33.69
CA LYS A 296 12.47 9.99 35.12
C LYS A 296 13.69 10.00 36.00
N ALA A 297 14.74 9.24 35.64
CA ALA A 297 16.00 9.22 36.37
C ALA A 297 16.66 10.61 36.38
N LYS A 298 16.68 11.30 35.23
CA LYS A 298 17.22 12.66 35.12
C LYS A 298 16.41 13.68 35.93
N GLU A 299 15.07 13.60 35.89
CA GLU A 299 14.20 14.48 36.67
C GLU A 299 14.37 14.24 38.18
N LEU A 300 14.46 12.98 38.61
CA LEU A 300 14.74 12.60 39.99
C LEU A 300 16.10 13.15 40.46
N GLN A 301 17.13 13.00 39.63
CA GLN A 301 18.46 13.54 39.90
C GLN A 301 18.42 15.07 40.06
N GLN A 302 17.76 15.78 39.15
CA GLN A 302 17.64 17.25 39.23
C GLN A 302 16.90 17.71 40.49
N LYS A 303 15.82 17.02 40.89
CA LYS A 303 15.10 17.32 42.14
C LYS A 303 15.97 17.07 43.36
N TYR A 304 16.72 15.97 43.36
CA TYR A 304 17.66 15.64 44.43
C TYR A 304 18.76 16.71 44.55
N ASP A 305 19.42 17.06 43.43
CA ASP A 305 20.50 18.06 43.41
C ASP A 305 19.99 19.45 43.85
N GLY A 306 18.78 19.82 43.43
CA GLY A 306 18.14 21.06 43.86
C GLY A 306 17.83 21.10 45.37
N ALA A 307 17.33 19.99 45.92
CA ALA A 307 17.08 19.86 47.36
C ALA A 307 18.39 19.91 48.16
N ILE A 308 19.45 19.25 47.68
CA ILE A 308 20.79 19.33 48.27
C ILE A 308 21.33 20.76 48.25
N ALA A 309 21.28 21.45 47.11
CA ALA A 309 21.78 22.81 46.99
C ALA A 309 21.02 23.79 47.90
N ALA A 310 19.69 23.65 47.98
CA ALA A 310 18.87 24.45 48.89
C ALA A 310 19.17 24.15 50.37
N GLY A 311 19.34 22.87 50.72
CA GLY A 311 19.73 22.44 52.07
C GLY A 311 21.10 23.00 52.46
N ASP A 312 22.10 22.88 51.59
CA ASP A 312 23.45 23.42 51.79
C ASP A 312 23.44 24.94 51.96
N ALA A 313 22.63 25.65 51.18
CA ALA A 313 22.50 27.11 51.28
C ALA A 313 21.83 27.55 52.59
N ALA A 314 20.75 26.87 53.00
CA ALA A 314 20.07 27.12 54.25
C ALA A 314 20.97 26.80 55.45
N PHE A 315 21.71 25.68 55.39
CA PHE A 315 22.66 25.27 56.43
C PHE A 315 23.77 26.31 56.63
N LYS A 316 24.38 26.78 55.53
CA LYS A 316 25.39 27.85 55.56
C LYS A 316 24.85 29.17 56.10
N SER A 317 23.55 29.41 55.94
CA SER A 317 22.85 30.59 56.48
C SER A 317 22.35 30.36 57.91
N GLU A 318 22.74 29.26 58.57
CA GLU A 318 22.32 28.85 59.92
C GLU A 318 20.79 28.69 60.09
N LYS A 319 20.06 28.56 58.98
CA LYS A 319 18.62 28.28 58.97
C LYS A 319 18.39 26.78 59.10
N TYR A 320 18.70 26.25 60.28
CA TYR A 320 18.79 24.81 60.51
C TYR A 320 17.48 24.06 60.24
N GLU A 321 16.32 24.58 60.64
CA GLU A 321 15.02 23.93 60.36
C GLU A 321 14.68 23.89 58.84
N GLU A 322 15.01 24.96 58.11
CA GLU A 322 14.82 25.01 56.66
C GLU A 322 15.77 24.02 55.96
N ALA A 323 17.03 23.99 56.39
CA ALA A 323 18.03 23.04 55.89
C ALA A 323 17.60 21.58 56.16
N ARG A 324 17.11 21.29 57.37
CA ARG A 324 16.62 19.97 57.78
C ARG A 324 15.51 19.50 56.86
N THR A 325 14.55 20.38 56.59
CA THR A 325 13.46 20.12 55.64
C THR A 325 14.00 19.75 54.26
N LYS A 326 14.92 20.54 53.71
CA LYS A 326 15.48 20.29 52.37
C LYS A 326 16.31 19.01 52.27
N TYR A 327 17.10 18.68 53.28
CA TYR A 327 17.81 17.41 53.31
C TYR A 327 16.87 16.21 53.52
N THR A 328 15.76 16.39 54.24
CA THR A 328 14.72 15.36 54.37
C THR A 328 14.04 15.10 53.03
N ASP A 329 13.71 16.16 52.29
CA ASP A 329 13.20 16.05 50.91
C ASP A 329 14.20 15.27 50.03
N ALA A 330 15.49 15.64 50.08
CA ALA A 330 16.54 14.94 49.33
C ALA A 330 16.67 13.46 49.72
N SER A 331 16.62 13.14 51.02
CA SER A 331 16.65 11.75 51.51
C SER A 331 15.41 10.97 51.10
N GLY A 332 14.25 11.62 50.94
CA GLY A 332 13.04 10.99 50.41
C GLY A 332 13.15 10.67 48.92
N LEU A 333 13.81 11.53 48.14
CA LEU A 333 14.04 11.34 46.71
C LEU A 333 15.07 10.23 46.43
N LYS A 334 16.13 10.15 47.23
CA LYS A 334 17.15 9.10 47.14
C LYS A 334 17.53 8.55 48.52
N PRO A 335 16.79 7.54 49.02
CA PRO A 335 16.98 7.01 50.37
C PRO A 335 18.34 6.36 50.62
N ASP A 336 19.05 5.91 49.58
CA ASP A 336 20.36 5.26 49.73
C ASP A 336 21.51 6.26 49.86
N GLU A 337 21.28 7.53 49.53
CA GLU A 337 22.30 8.57 49.60
C GLU A 337 22.61 8.91 51.06
N LYS A 338 23.91 8.92 51.37
CA LYS A 338 24.39 9.15 52.73
C LYS A 338 24.43 10.63 53.10
N TYR A 339 24.76 11.49 52.14
CA TYR A 339 25.01 12.92 52.37
C TYR A 339 23.85 13.67 53.06
N PRO A 340 22.58 13.58 52.60
CA PRO A 340 21.48 14.26 53.29
C PRO A 340 21.27 13.74 54.73
N LYS A 341 21.44 12.43 54.96
CA LYS A 341 21.29 11.84 56.29
C LYS A 341 22.34 12.34 57.27
N ASP A 342 23.60 12.40 56.84
CA ASP A 342 24.70 12.93 57.65
C ASP A 342 24.46 14.41 57.99
N ARG A 343 23.95 15.20 57.05
CA ARG A 343 23.60 16.62 57.27
C ARG A 343 22.44 16.81 58.23
N ILE A 344 21.39 15.99 58.16
CA ILE A 344 20.28 16.03 59.12
C ILE A 344 20.80 15.77 60.54
N ALA A 345 21.66 14.76 60.72
CA ALA A 345 22.24 14.45 62.03
C ALA A 345 23.13 15.59 62.58
N GLU A 346 23.85 16.28 61.70
CA GLU A 346 24.63 17.47 62.07
C GLU A 346 23.71 18.64 62.48
N ILE A 347 22.62 18.85 61.74
CA ILE A 347 21.61 19.86 62.06
C ILE A 347 20.93 19.59 63.39
N ASP A 348 20.53 18.34 63.66
CA ASP A 348 19.88 17.98 64.93
C ASP A 348 20.77 18.35 66.13
N LYS A 349 22.09 18.11 66.04
CA LYS A 349 23.06 18.55 67.06
C LYS A 349 23.13 20.08 67.19
N LYS A 350 23.03 20.83 66.09
CA LYS A 350 23.05 22.30 66.10
C LYS A 350 21.79 22.89 66.72
N LEU A 351 20.63 22.32 66.42
CA LEU A 351 19.36 22.71 67.02
C LEU A 351 19.33 22.41 68.51
N GLU A 352 19.83 21.25 68.95
CA GLU A 352 20.00 20.93 70.37
C GLU A 352 20.94 21.94 71.07
N GLU A 353 22.05 22.31 70.43
CA GLU A 353 22.98 23.32 70.96
C GLU A 353 22.31 24.70 71.10
N GLN A 354 21.55 25.14 70.08
CA GLN A 354 20.80 26.39 70.10
C GLN A 354 19.72 26.39 71.18
N ALA A 355 18.96 25.30 71.31
CA ALA A 355 17.92 25.15 72.33
C ALA A 355 18.53 25.21 73.74
N ARG A 356 19.69 24.56 73.96
CA ARG A 356 20.40 24.64 75.24
C ARG A 356 20.85 26.07 75.56
N LYS A 357 21.47 26.77 74.61
CA LYS A 357 21.91 28.17 74.79
C LYS A 357 20.72 29.09 75.08
N ALA A 358 19.62 28.95 74.33
CA ALA A 358 18.41 29.73 74.54
C ALA A 358 17.80 29.47 75.93
N GLU A 359 17.82 28.23 76.40
CA GLU A 359 17.35 27.87 77.74
C GLU A 359 18.26 28.42 78.86
N GLU A 360 19.58 28.39 78.67
CA GLU A 360 20.55 29.02 79.57
C GLU A 360 20.32 30.55 79.66
N GLU A 361 20.18 31.22 78.52
CA GLU A 361 19.85 32.65 78.48
C GLU A 361 18.50 32.95 79.13
N ARG A 362 17.49 32.11 78.92
CA ARG A 362 16.16 32.26 79.55
C ARG A 362 16.27 32.17 81.07
N LYS A 363 16.98 31.17 81.58
CA LYS A 363 17.22 31.00 83.03
C LYS A 363 17.99 32.19 83.60
N GLN A 364 19.00 32.69 82.87
CA GLN A 364 19.76 33.85 83.30
C GLN A 364 18.88 35.11 83.37
N ARG A 365 18.06 35.38 82.35
CA ARG A 365 17.10 36.51 82.37
C ARG A 365 16.09 36.38 83.50
N GLU A 366 15.61 35.17 83.78
CA GLU A 366 14.70 34.91 84.90
C GLU A 366 15.37 35.17 86.26
N LEU A 367 16.62 34.75 86.42
CA LEU A 367 17.42 35.02 87.61
C LEU A 367 17.66 36.52 87.80
N ASP A 368 18.04 37.22 86.73
CA ASP A 368 18.26 38.67 86.72
C ASP A 368 16.99 39.43 87.11
N ALA A 369 15.83 39.04 86.56
CA ALA A 369 14.54 39.64 86.90
C ALA A 369 14.16 39.41 88.37
N LYS A 370 14.36 38.19 88.90
CA LYS A 370 14.11 37.88 90.32
C LYS A 370 15.03 38.68 91.25
N TYR A 371 16.31 38.75 90.90
CA TYR A 371 17.30 39.56 91.63
C TYR A 371 16.88 41.04 91.65
N GLN A 372 16.55 41.62 90.50
CA GLN A 372 16.16 43.02 90.39
C GLN A 372 14.88 43.32 91.18
N ALA A 373 13.89 42.40 91.16
CA ALA A 373 12.68 42.52 91.94
C ALA A 373 12.96 42.47 93.46
N ALA A 374 13.85 41.57 93.90
CA ALA A 374 14.28 41.47 95.29
C ALA A 374 15.00 42.75 95.76
N ILE A 375 15.92 43.28 94.94
CA ILE A 375 16.59 44.57 95.20
C ILE A 375 15.58 45.71 95.30
N THR A 376 14.67 45.83 94.34
CA THR A 376 13.66 46.91 94.34
C THR A 376 12.79 46.86 95.59
N ALA A 377 12.35 45.67 96.00
CA ALA A 377 11.59 45.48 97.23
C ALA A 377 12.41 45.77 98.50
N ALA A 378 13.69 45.37 98.51
CA ALA A 378 14.61 45.63 99.61
C ALA A 378 14.88 47.13 99.79
N ASP A 379 15.20 47.84 98.70
CA ASP A 379 15.42 49.29 98.67
C ASP A 379 14.17 50.04 99.15
N ALA A 380 12.98 49.61 98.71
CA ALA A 380 11.71 50.20 99.14
C ALA A 380 11.46 50.00 100.65
N ALA A 381 11.70 48.80 101.18
CA ALA A 381 11.57 48.51 102.60
C ALA A 381 12.61 49.27 103.45
N PHE A 382 13.85 49.37 102.95
CA PHE A 382 14.92 50.14 103.60
C PHE A 382 14.57 51.61 103.71
N LYS A 383 14.07 52.21 102.60
CA LYS A 383 13.62 53.61 102.57
C LYS A 383 12.42 53.87 103.49
N ALA A 384 11.57 52.88 103.70
CA ALA A 384 10.45 52.94 104.64
C ALA A 384 10.87 52.68 106.10
N GLU A 385 12.18 52.57 106.38
CA GLU A 385 12.76 52.24 107.69
C GLU A 385 12.28 50.89 108.26
N ASN A 386 11.74 50.00 107.40
CA ASN A 386 11.41 48.63 107.77
C ASN A 386 12.65 47.73 107.63
N PHE A 387 13.60 47.92 108.55
CA PHE A 387 14.93 47.34 108.47
C PHE A 387 14.95 45.80 108.48
N GLU A 388 14.07 45.14 109.23
CA GLU A 388 13.98 43.67 109.23
C GLU A 388 13.49 43.13 107.87
N GLN A 389 12.47 43.74 107.28
CA GLN A 389 11.98 43.34 105.94
C GLN A 389 13.02 43.64 104.85
N ALA A 390 13.70 44.78 104.93
CA ALA A 390 14.80 45.11 104.03
C ALA A 390 15.93 44.08 104.13
N ARG A 391 16.29 43.67 105.35
CA ARG A 391 17.33 42.66 105.63
C ARG A 391 16.99 41.32 105.00
N THR A 392 15.75 40.84 105.15
CA THR A 392 15.29 39.63 104.46
C THR A 392 15.42 39.76 102.95
N LYS A 393 14.97 40.88 102.35
CA LYS A 393 14.97 41.03 100.89
C LYS A 393 16.35 41.21 100.27
N TYR A 394 17.28 41.90 100.94
CA TYR A 394 18.68 41.92 100.48
C TYR A 394 19.38 40.56 100.70
N THR A 395 19.01 39.80 101.73
CA THR A 395 19.50 38.43 101.91
C THR A 395 19.00 37.52 100.78
N ASP A 396 17.71 37.61 100.42
CA ASP A 396 17.13 36.92 99.27
C ASP A 396 17.88 37.30 97.98
N ALA A 397 18.12 38.60 97.74
CA ALA A 397 18.88 39.08 96.57
C ALA A 397 20.34 38.59 96.55
N SER A 398 21.02 38.60 97.70
CA SER A 398 22.38 38.06 97.83
C SER A 398 22.41 36.53 97.67
N GLY A 399 21.33 35.82 97.98
CA GLY A 399 21.21 34.39 97.69
C GLY A 399 21.00 34.10 96.20
N LEU A 400 20.29 34.98 95.49
CA LEU A 400 20.05 34.87 94.05
C LEU A 400 21.30 35.18 93.21
N LYS A 401 22.07 36.20 93.62
CA LYS A 401 23.37 36.52 93.01
C LYS A 401 24.43 36.77 94.08
N PRO A 402 25.12 35.71 94.55
CA PRO A 402 26.10 35.80 95.63
C PRO A 402 27.31 36.68 95.34
N ASP A 403 27.64 36.91 94.08
CA ASP A 403 28.80 37.73 93.70
C ASP A 403 28.49 39.23 93.67
N GLU A 404 27.21 39.62 93.72
CA GLU A 404 26.81 41.03 93.68
C GLU A 404 27.13 41.72 95.00
N LYS A 405 27.80 42.86 94.87
CA LYS A 405 28.27 43.63 96.03
C LYS A 405 27.15 44.46 96.68
N TYR A 406 26.23 45.00 95.88
CA TYR A 406 25.21 45.95 96.34
C TYR A 406 24.35 45.41 97.51
N PRO A 407 23.69 44.24 97.43
CA PRO A 407 22.90 43.73 98.56
C PRO A 407 23.73 43.47 99.82
N LYS A 408 25.01 43.06 99.69
CA LYS A 408 25.90 42.85 100.84
C LYS A 408 26.23 44.17 101.54
N ASP A 409 26.52 45.22 100.77
CA ASP A 409 26.79 46.55 101.30
C ASP A 409 25.55 47.11 102.02
N GLN A 410 24.35 46.89 101.47
CA GLN A 410 23.10 47.33 102.10
C GLN A 410 22.77 46.54 103.38
N LEU A 411 23.04 45.23 103.43
CA LEU A 411 22.89 44.44 104.66
C LEU A 411 23.77 44.97 105.79
N ALA A 412 25.03 45.29 105.51
CA ALA A 412 25.93 45.89 106.50
C ALA A 412 25.43 47.28 106.97
N ALA A 413 24.85 48.08 106.07
CA ALA A 413 24.23 49.34 106.42
C ALA A 413 22.99 49.16 107.32
N ILE A 414 22.16 48.15 107.06
CA ILE A 414 21.03 47.77 107.91
C ILE A 414 21.49 47.35 109.29
N ASP A 415 22.48 46.46 109.39
CA ASP A 415 22.98 45.98 110.68
C ASP A 415 23.48 47.16 111.52
N LYS A 416 24.20 48.12 110.91
CA LYS A 416 24.61 49.36 111.58
C LYS A 416 23.41 50.21 112.03
N LYS A 417 22.35 50.32 111.22
CA LYS A 417 21.14 51.09 111.56
C LYS A 417 20.35 50.43 112.70
N LEU A 418 20.24 49.11 112.70
CA LEU A 418 19.62 48.35 113.78
C LEU A 418 20.41 48.49 115.09
N GLU A 419 21.74 48.50 115.05
CA GLU A 419 22.58 48.79 116.22
C GLU A 419 22.38 50.22 116.75
N GLU A 420 22.32 51.22 115.87
CA GLU A 420 22.02 52.61 116.23
C GLU A 420 20.63 52.74 116.89
N LEU A 421 19.61 52.10 116.32
CA LEU A 421 18.26 52.08 116.87
C LEU A 421 18.18 51.34 118.21
N ALA A 422 18.87 50.20 118.36
CA ALA A 422 18.93 49.47 119.62
C ALA A 422 19.61 50.29 120.71
N LYS A 423 20.71 50.99 120.39
CA LYS A 423 21.37 51.92 121.33
C LYS A 423 20.45 53.06 121.73
N LYS A 424 19.76 53.69 120.76
CA LYS A 424 18.81 54.77 121.04
C LYS A 424 17.63 54.29 121.88
N ALA A 425 17.05 53.13 121.56
CA ALA A 425 15.97 52.54 122.33
C ALA A 425 16.39 52.21 123.78
N GLU A 426 17.64 51.76 123.96
CA GLU A 426 18.23 51.51 125.28
C GLU A 426 18.50 52.82 126.06
N GLU A 427 18.96 53.87 125.38
CA GLU A 427 19.11 55.21 125.96
C GLU A 427 17.75 55.80 126.36
N ASP A 428 16.73 55.71 125.49
CA ASP A 428 15.37 56.15 125.77
C ASP A 428 14.72 55.33 126.90
N ARG A 429 15.05 54.04 127.00
CA ARG A 429 14.63 53.18 128.12
C ARG A 429 15.27 53.63 129.43
N LYS A 430 16.59 53.84 129.44
CA LYS A 430 17.32 54.35 130.61
C LYS A 430 16.84 55.75 131.02
N ALA A 431 16.55 56.62 130.06
CA ALA A 431 16.02 57.95 130.32
C ALA A 431 14.62 57.87 130.97
N ARG A 432 13.74 56.99 130.49
CA ARG A 432 12.44 56.72 131.12
C ARG A 432 12.57 56.14 132.53
N GLU A 433 13.44 55.15 132.73
CA GLU A 433 13.72 54.59 134.06
C GLU A 433 14.30 55.64 135.03
N LEU A 434 15.12 56.57 134.54
CA LEU A 434 15.65 57.68 135.34
C LEU A 434 14.57 58.71 135.68
N GLN A 435 13.71 59.05 134.72
CA GLN A 435 12.56 59.93 134.93
C GLN A 435 11.60 59.35 135.97
N GLU A 436 11.25 58.06 135.88
CA GLU A 436 10.41 57.38 136.89
C GLU A 436 11.05 57.40 138.28
N LYS A 437 12.37 57.20 138.40
CA LYS A 437 13.09 57.33 139.67
C LYS A 437 13.05 58.76 140.22
N TYR A 438 13.23 59.76 139.35
CA TYR A 438 13.14 61.17 139.71
C TYR A 438 11.74 61.53 140.22
N ASP A 439 10.69 61.13 139.50
CA ASP A 439 9.30 61.38 139.89
C ASP A 439 8.95 60.66 141.20
N THR A 440 9.44 59.42 141.40
CA THR A 440 9.29 58.68 142.66
C THR A 440 9.99 59.39 143.83
N ALA A 441 11.18 59.95 143.60
CA ALA A 441 11.93 60.68 144.62
C ALA A 441 11.25 62.01 144.99
N ILE A 442 10.65 62.72 144.03
CA ILE A 442 9.82 63.90 144.31
C ILE A 442 8.60 63.50 145.14
N HIS A 443 7.87 62.45 144.75
CA HIS A 443 6.74 61.97 145.54
C HIS A 443 7.13 61.55 146.96
N ALA A 444 8.29 60.90 147.14
CA ALA A 444 8.80 60.54 148.46
C ALA A 444 9.22 61.77 149.28
N ALA A 445 9.82 62.79 148.65
CA ALA A 445 10.16 64.06 149.30
C ALA A 445 8.90 64.84 149.70
N ASP A 446 7.89 64.90 148.84
CA ASP A 446 6.59 65.50 149.14
C ASP A 446 5.88 64.78 150.29
N ALA A 447 5.94 63.44 150.32
CA ALA A 447 5.39 62.63 151.41
C ALA A 447 6.13 62.86 152.74
N ALA A 448 7.47 62.96 152.72
CA ALA A 448 8.27 63.26 153.90
C ALA A 448 7.99 64.68 154.42
N PHE A 449 7.86 65.66 153.52
CA PHE A 449 7.50 67.04 153.86
C PHE A 449 6.11 67.15 154.51
N GLN A 450 5.16 66.28 154.12
CA GLN A 450 3.85 66.21 154.77
C GLN A 450 3.86 65.48 156.12
N ALA A 451 4.83 64.59 156.37
CA ALA A 451 4.94 63.83 157.62
C ALA A 451 5.61 64.59 158.78
N GLU A 452 6.30 65.71 158.52
CA GLU A 452 6.94 66.55 159.56
C GLU A 452 6.04 67.65 160.15
N ARG A 453 4.73 67.64 159.85
CA ARG A 453 3.74 68.54 160.48
C ARG A 453 2.93 67.83 161.57
N TYR A 454 3.37 68.07 162.80
CA TYR A 454 2.69 67.96 164.11
C TYR A 454 2.66 66.60 164.82
#